data_AF-A0A2G0ZA23-F1
#
_entry.id   AF-A0A2G0ZA23-F1
#
_cell.length_a   1.000
_cell.length_b   1.000
_cell.length_c   1.000
_cell.angle_alpha   90.00
_cell.angle_beta   90.00
_cell.angle_gamma   90.00
#
_symmetry.space_group_name_H-M   'P 1'
#
loop_
_entity.id
_entity.type
_entity.pdbx_description
1 polymer ?
#
loop_
_entity_poly.entity_id
_entity_poly.type
_entity_poly.pdbx_seq_one_letter_code
_entity_poly.pdbx_strand_id
1 'polypeptide(L)'
;MKTDTTLRLTRTQYRSFAEQAKQAGCALSLSTFRALGNCWGIFDPRATLVCMDVSADELSFTEGCGIELSTSVDAGRLRRVQRPEIDWSILEDHEIYPFIVAHEIGHRVDNFCYWDTGRIDDHQVRTRCESVIRSINEVLADRYAWSQIRPGEPVPLCELGKSLQEEVAADIALMDKHMPRVRRQPRALPAGRYLHIPEVMLKTDLHVSFIGTGVSSAAIERARRPRTYRRDSRSRAY
;
A
#
# COMPACT_ATOMS: atom_id res chain seq x y z
N MET A 1 -16.63 15.51 10.51
CA MET A 1 -16.30 16.93 10.31
C MET A 1 -15.05 17.02 9.46
N LYS A 2 -15.05 17.88 8.44
CA LYS A 2 -13.87 18.20 7.61
C LYS A 2 -13.08 19.34 8.23
N THR A 3 -11.77 19.20 8.30
CA THR A 3 -10.86 20.29 8.67
C THR A 3 -9.66 20.31 7.74
N ASP A 4 -9.00 21.46 7.62
CA ASP A 4 -7.71 21.59 6.92
C ASP A 4 -6.51 21.32 7.86
N THR A 5 -6.71 20.51 8.90
CA THR A 5 -5.67 20.21 9.87
C THR A 5 -4.77 19.07 9.41
N THR A 6 -3.60 18.95 10.05
CA THR A 6 -2.76 17.75 9.90
C THR A 6 -3.26 16.64 10.81
N LEU A 7 -3.77 15.58 10.20
CA LEU A 7 -4.19 14.37 10.89
C LEU A 7 -2.96 13.53 11.25
N ARG A 8 -2.87 13.10 12.51
CA ARG A 8 -1.80 12.23 13.01
C ARG A 8 -2.31 10.82 13.23
N LEU A 9 -1.59 9.84 12.70
CA LEU A 9 -1.93 8.44 12.91
C LEU A 9 -1.76 8.07 14.39
N THR A 10 -2.82 7.54 14.99
CA THR A 10 -2.76 7.02 16.36
C THR A 10 -2.29 5.57 16.40
N ARG A 11 -1.81 5.12 17.57
CA ARG A 11 -1.44 3.71 17.78
C ARG A 11 -2.63 2.77 17.59
N THR A 12 -3.83 3.18 17.99
CA THR A 12 -5.05 2.38 17.81
C THR A 12 -5.41 2.24 16.34
N GLN A 13 -5.36 3.33 15.58
CA GLN A 13 -5.57 3.28 14.13
C GLN A 13 -4.53 2.39 13.43
N TYR A 14 -3.25 2.55 13.75
CA TYR A 14 -2.20 1.69 13.21
C TYR A 14 -2.50 0.20 13.42
N ARG A 15 -2.89 -0.20 14.63
CA ARG A 15 -3.22 -1.61 14.92
C ARG A 15 -4.38 -2.11 14.07
N SER A 16 -5.45 -1.32 13.96
CA SER A 16 -6.59 -1.66 13.11
C SER A 16 -6.17 -1.83 11.65
N PHE A 17 -5.39 -0.89 11.11
CA PHE A 17 -4.94 -0.93 9.73
C PHE A 17 -3.93 -2.05 9.47
N ALA A 18 -3.08 -2.39 10.45
CA ALA A 18 -2.16 -3.49 10.33
C ALA A 18 -2.89 -4.84 10.19
N GLU A 19 -3.99 -5.03 10.92
CA GLU A 19 -4.81 -6.24 10.78
C GLU A 19 -5.55 -6.27 9.43
N GLN A 20 -6.04 -5.13 8.93
CA GLN A 20 -6.62 -5.03 7.58
C GLN A 20 -5.60 -5.36 6.49
N ALA A 21 -4.38 -4.82 6.59
CA ALA A 21 -3.30 -5.12 5.66
C ALA A 21 -2.96 -6.63 5.68
N LYS A 22 -2.88 -7.25 6.86
CA LYS A 22 -2.63 -8.69 7.01
C LYS A 22 -3.71 -9.53 6.35
N GLN A 23 -4.99 -9.15 6.47
CA GLN A 23 -6.08 -9.82 5.77
C GLN A 23 -5.91 -9.75 4.25
N ALA A 24 -5.35 -8.65 3.73
CA ALA A 24 -4.98 -8.50 2.33
C ALA A 24 -3.61 -9.16 1.96
N GLY A 25 -3.00 -9.90 2.87
CA GLY A 25 -1.71 -10.57 2.64
C GLY A 25 -0.49 -9.64 2.62
N CYS A 26 -0.61 -8.45 3.22
CA CYS A 26 0.44 -7.43 3.29
C CYS A 26 0.83 -7.13 4.74
N ALA A 27 2.09 -6.79 4.96
CA ALA A 27 2.55 -6.25 6.24
C ALA A 27 2.50 -4.71 6.22
N LEU A 28 2.15 -4.07 7.33
CA LEU A 28 2.04 -2.60 7.42
C LEU A 28 3.23 -1.97 8.15
N SER A 29 3.93 -1.07 7.47
CA SER A 29 4.96 -0.21 8.04
C SER A 29 4.56 1.26 8.00
N LEU A 30 5.26 2.06 8.81
CA LEU A 30 5.06 3.50 8.90
C LEU A 30 6.26 4.24 8.35
N SER A 31 5.98 5.38 7.74
CA SER A 31 7.00 6.29 7.23
C SER A 31 6.54 7.75 7.38
N THR A 32 7.41 8.68 7.00
CA THR A 32 7.02 10.09 6.92
C THR A 32 6.58 10.43 5.51
N PHE A 33 5.66 11.37 5.36
CA PHE A 33 5.21 11.87 4.05
C PHE A 33 6.38 12.21 3.10
N ARG A 34 7.47 12.80 3.62
CA ARG A 34 8.66 13.11 2.83
C ARG A 34 9.44 11.87 2.40
N ALA A 35 9.59 10.89 3.28
CA ALA A 35 10.25 9.63 2.96
C ALA A 35 9.46 8.80 1.93
N LEU A 36 8.14 8.97 1.90
CA LEU A 36 7.25 8.40 0.87
C LEU A 36 7.18 9.22 -0.42
N GLY A 37 8.11 10.14 -0.66
CA GLY A 37 8.15 10.91 -1.92
C GLY A 37 6.95 11.86 -2.11
N ASN A 38 6.37 12.35 -1.02
CA ASN A 38 5.13 13.14 -1.00
C ASN A 38 3.84 12.35 -1.28
N CYS A 39 3.83 11.05 -0.99
CA CYS A 39 2.65 10.21 -0.93
C CYS A 39 2.20 9.96 0.52
N TRP A 40 0.92 9.61 0.70
CA TRP A 40 0.38 9.27 2.03
C TRP A 40 0.29 7.76 2.29
N GLY A 41 0.30 6.95 1.23
CA GLY A 41 0.40 5.50 1.25
C GLY A 41 1.22 5.03 0.04
N ILE A 42 1.83 3.86 0.16
CA ILE A 42 2.46 3.13 -0.94
C ILE A 42 2.28 1.63 -0.71
N PHE A 43 1.65 0.94 -1.66
CA PHE A 43 1.79 -0.49 -1.82
C PHE A 43 3.10 -0.85 -2.52
N ASP A 44 3.92 -1.68 -1.88
CA ASP A 44 5.14 -2.23 -2.47
C ASP A 44 4.98 -3.74 -2.70
N PRO A 45 4.92 -4.20 -3.97
CA PRO A 45 4.82 -5.62 -4.28
C PRO A 45 6.14 -6.37 -4.04
N ARG A 46 7.26 -5.68 -3.80
CA ARG A 46 8.57 -6.31 -3.58
C ARG A 46 8.62 -6.99 -2.22
N ALA A 47 9.48 -8.00 -2.12
CA ALA A 47 9.76 -8.71 -0.89
C ALA A 47 10.36 -7.75 0.15
N THR A 48 9.61 -7.52 1.23
CA THR A 48 10.09 -6.85 2.44
C THR A 48 10.38 -7.89 3.51
N LEU A 49 11.40 -7.63 4.34
CA LEU A 49 11.73 -8.52 5.44
C LEU A 49 10.76 -8.31 6.60
N VAL A 50 10.05 -9.37 6.97
CA VAL A 50 8.98 -9.36 7.98
C VAL A 50 9.34 -10.32 9.11
N CYS A 51 9.35 -9.83 10.35
CA CYS A 51 9.51 -10.67 11.53
C CYS A 51 8.20 -11.39 11.82
N MET A 52 8.22 -12.71 11.92
CA MET A 52 7.01 -13.52 12.06
C MET A 52 6.35 -13.30 13.42
N ASP A 53 7.14 -13.17 14.48
CA ASP A 53 6.71 -12.78 15.84
C ASP A 53 7.80 -11.91 16.49
N VAL A 54 7.46 -10.68 16.86
CA VAL A 54 8.40 -9.74 17.52
C VAL A 54 8.35 -9.80 19.04
N SER A 55 7.46 -10.61 19.62
CA SER A 55 7.40 -10.87 21.06
C SER A 55 8.28 -12.04 21.49
N ALA A 56 8.69 -12.88 20.55
CA ALA A 56 9.61 -13.99 20.77
C ALA A 56 11.07 -13.51 20.88
N ASP A 57 11.87 -14.20 21.69
CA ASP A 57 13.31 -13.96 21.79
C ASP A 57 14.08 -14.61 20.63
N GLU A 58 13.58 -15.75 20.13
CA GLU A 58 14.08 -16.40 18.92
C GLU A 58 13.34 -15.88 17.69
N LEU A 59 13.98 -14.96 16.96
CA LEU A 59 13.36 -14.34 15.79
C LEU A 59 13.41 -15.24 14.56
N SER A 60 12.26 -15.38 13.92
CA SER A 60 12.11 -15.90 12.56
C SER A 60 11.64 -14.80 11.62
N PHE A 61 12.15 -14.84 10.38
CA PHE A 61 11.82 -13.86 9.35
C PHE A 61 11.28 -14.55 8.11
N THR A 62 10.42 -13.83 7.41
CA THR A 62 9.88 -14.21 6.11
C THR A 62 9.90 -13.00 5.18
N GLU A 63 9.61 -13.24 3.90
CA GLU A 63 9.50 -12.20 2.89
C GLU A 63 8.01 -12.01 2.54
N GLY A 64 7.57 -10.75 2.46
CA GLY A 64 6.19 -10.44 2.12
C GLY A 64 6.03 -9.06 1.46
N CYS A 65 4.92 -8.85 0.77
CA CYS A 65 4.55 -7.54 0.24
C CYS A 65 4.23 -6.57 1.38
N GLY A 66 4.48 -5.28 1.15
CA GLY A 66 4.33 -4.24 2.16
C GLY A 66 3.30 -3.19 1.76
N ILE A 67 2.69 -2.58 2.76
CA ILE A 67 2.07 -1.26 2.66
C ILE A 67 2.86 -0.33 3.57
N GLU A 68 3.28 0.81 3.05
CA GLU A 68 3.83 1.90 3.86
C GLU A 68 2.78 3.00 4.00
N LEU A 69 2.51 3.40 5.24
CA LEU A 69 1.54 4.46 5.55
C LEU A 69 2.24 5.65 6.19
N SER A 70 1.90 6.86 5.73
CA SER A 70 2.39 8.09 6.34
C SER A 70 1.87 8.24 7.76
N THR A 71 2.73 8.63 8.69
CA THR A 71 2.35 8.96 10.07
C THR A 71 1.53 10.25 10.20
N SER A 72 1.48 11.06 9.14
CA SER A 72 0.69 12.29 9.09
C SER A 72 0.14 12.59 7.71
N VAL A 73 -1.06 13.18 7.68
CA VAL A 73 -1.73 13.62 6.46
C VAL A 73 -2.18 15.07 6.62
N ASP A 74 -1.77 15.94 5.72
CA ASP A 74 -2.39 17.26 5.56
C ASP A 74 -3.72 17.06 4.84
N ALA A 75 -4.83 17.16 5.58
CA ALA A 75 -6.15 16.83 5.06
C ALA A 75 -6.60 17.80 3.95
N GLY A 76 -6.26 19.08 4.07
CA GLY A 76 -6.55 20.07 3.04
C GLY A 76 -5.77 19.78 1.75
N ARG A 77 -4.48 19.43 1.87
CA ARG A 77 -3.67 19.05 0.71
C ARG A 77 -4.21 17.79 0.03
N LEU A 78 -4.59 16.77 0.80
CA LEU A 78 -5.13 15.52 0.26
C LEU A 78 -6.42 15.76 -0.53
N ARG A 79 -7.35 16.55 0.02
CA ARG A 79 -8.64 16.87 -0.65
C ARG A 79 -8.50 17.66 -1.94
N ARG A 80 -7.36 18.32 -2.16
CA ARG A 80 -7.06 19.09 -3.38
C ARG A 80 -6.29 18.29 -4.42
N VAL A 81 -5.96 17.02 -4.15
CA VAL A 81 -5.27 16.18 -5.12
C VAL A 81 -6.19 15.96 -6.31
N GLN A 82 -5.66 16.24 -7.50
CA GLN A 82 -6.32 15.86 -8.74
C GLN A 82 -6.15 14.36 -8.94
N ARG A 83 -7.29 13.66 -8.99
CA ARG A 83 -7.34 12.22 -9.24
C ARG A 83 -7.91 11.95 -10.63
N PRO A 84 -7.60 10.79 -11.24
CA PRO A 84 -8.11 10.46 -12.56
C PRO A 84 -9.64 10.36 -12.64
N GLU A 85 -10.29 10.01 -11.52
CA GLU A 85 -11.74 9.79 -11.49
C GLU A 85 -12.44 10.32 -10.24
N ILE A 86 -12.05 9.85 -9.05
CA ILE A 86 -12.78 10.12 -7.81
C ILE A 86 -12.45 11.49 -7.23
N ASP A 87 -13.45 12.26 -6.81
CA ASP A 87 -13.26 13.49 -6.06
C ASP A 87 -12.96 13.19 -4.57
N TRP A 88 -11.70 13.33 -4.17
CA TRP A 88 -11.30 13.16 -2.77
C TRP A 88 -11.73 14.31 -1.85
N SER A 89 -12.21 15.44 -2.38
CA SER A 89 -12.64 16.59 -1.58
C SER A 89 -13.83 16.27 -0.66
N ILE A 90 -14.58 15.23 -1.02
CA ILE A 90 -15.78 14.80 -0.32
C ILE A 90 -15.49 14.01 0.98
N LEU A 91 -14.26 13.52 1.17
CA LEU A 91 -13.85 12.72 2.34
C LEU A 91 -13.87 13.53 3.65
N GLU A 92 -14.47 12.98 4.68
CA GLU A 92 -14.40 13.47 6.07
C GLU A 92 -13.06 13.11 6.72
N ASP A 93 -12.64 13.86 7.76
CA ASP A 93 -11.32 13.64 8.39
C ASP A 93 -11.12 12.19 8.89
N HIS A 94 -12.17 11.59 9.43
CA HIS A 94 -12.14 10.22 9.94
C HIS A 94 -12.08 9.15 8.83
N GLU A 95 -12.43 9.50 7.59
CA GLU A 95 -12.41 8.61 6.43
C GLU A 95 -11.05 8.61 5.72
N ILE A 96 -10.22 9.64 5.92
CA ILE A 96 -8.97 9.82 5.17
C ILE A 96 -8.00 8.64 5.34
N TYR A 97 -7.65 8.27 6.57
CA TYR A 97 -6.73 7.14 6.78
C TYR A 97 -7.33 5.80 6.32
N PRO A 98 -8.59 5.46 6.66
CA PRO A 98 -9.25 4.27 6.11
C PRO A 98 -9.23 4.24 4.57
N PHE A 99 -9.49 5.37 3.92
CA PHE A 99 -9.48 5.48 2.46
C PHE A 99 -8.08 5.22 1.90
N ILE A 100 -7.03 5.83 2.44
CA ILE A 100 -5.64 5.59 2.00
C ILE A 100 -5.28 4.11 2.16
N VAL A 101 -5.57 3.49 3.32
CA VAL A 101 -5.24 2.08 3.55
C VAL A 101 -5.99 1.17 2.59
N ALA A 102 -7.28 1.42 2.38
CA ALA A 102 -8.08 0.66 1.43
C ALA A 102 -7.58 0.87 -0.01
N HIS A 103 -7.14 2.09 -0.38
CA HIS A 103 -6.54 2.39 -1.67
C HIS A 103 -5.29 1.53 -1.92
N GLU A 104 -4.35 1.48 -0.96
CA GLU A 104 -3.15 0.64 -1.09
C GLU A 104 -3.48 -0.87 -1.13
N ILE A 105 -4.52 -1.31 -0.42
CA ILE A 105 -5.04 -2.68 -0.54
C ILE A 105 -5.62 -2.91 -1.95
N GLY A 106 -6.30 -1.92 -2.53
CA GLY A 106 -6.82 -1.94 -3.89
C GLY A 106 -5.73 -2.27 -4.92
N HIS A 107 -4.56 -1.64 -4.78
CA HIS A 107 -3.39 -1.96 -5.60
C HIS A 107 -2.94 -3.42 -5.51
N ARG A 108 -3.15 -4.09 -4.37
CA ARG A 108 -2.84 -5.51 -4.19
C ARG A 108 -3.88 -6.43 -4.81
N VAL A 109 -5.17 -6.09 -4.73
CA VAL A 109 -6.26 -7.06 -4.96
C VAL A 109 -6.94 -6.95 -6.31
N ASP A 110 -6.98 -5.76 -6.94
CA ASP A 110 -7.80 -5.54 -8.15
C ASP A 110 -7.06 -4.84 -9.31
N ASN A 111 -5.74 -4.67 -9.20
CA ASN A 111 -4.94 -3.98 -10.20
C ASN A 111 -4.32 -4.89 -11.28
N PHE A 112 -3.98 -4.25 -12.40
CA PHE A 112 -3.20 -4.83 -13.48
C PHE A 112 -1.72 -4.92 -13.10
N CYS A 113 -1.09 -6.05 -13.41
CA CYS A 113 0.34 -6.26 -13.18
C CYS A 113 1.16 -5.60 -14.29
N TYR A 114 2.03 -4.66 -13.92
CA TYR A 114 2.93 -3.98 -14.87
C TYR A 114 3.79 -4.95 -15.68
N TRP A 115 4.15 -6.11 -15.12
CA TRP A 115 5.00 -7.09 -15.80
C TRP A 115 4.27 -7.87 -16.90
N ASP A 116 2.93 -7.88 -16.89
CA ASP A 116 2.15 -8.60 -17.88
C ASP A 116 2.14 -7.88 -19.24
N THR A 117 2.48 -6.58 -19.32
CA THR A 117 2.60 -5.86 -20.61
C THR A 117 3.70 -6.45 -21.48
N GLY A 118 4.76 -6.99 -20.87
CA GLY A 118 5.86 -7.66 -21.59
C GLY A 118 5.45 -8.94 -22.31
N ARG A 119 4.25 -9.47 -22.04
CA ARG A 119 3.68 -10.65 -22.71
C ARG A 119 2.80 -10.31 -23.91
N ILE A 120 2.61 -9.02 -24.20
CA ILE A 120 1.78 -8.56 -25.32
C ILE A 120 2.63 -8.49 -26.59
N ASP A 121 2.41 -9.40 -27.55
CA ASP A 121 3.17 -9.46 -28.79
C ASP A 121 3.00 -8.21 -29.66
N ASP A 122 1.76 -7.75 -29.84
CA ASP A 122 1.44 -6.55 -30.61
C ASP A 122 2.04 -5.29 -29.95
N HIS A 123 2.99 -4.66 -30.64
CA HIS A 123 3.69 -3.48 -30.13
C HIS A 123 2.76 -2.28 -29.92
N GLN A 124 1.80 -2.04 -30.81
CA GLN A 124 0.88 -0.90 -30.69
C GLN A 124 -0.03 -1.07 -29.49
N VAL A 125 -0.56 -2.28 -29.29
CA VAL A 125 -1.38 -2.63 -28.13
C VAL A 125 -0.56 -2.50 -26.85
N ARG A 126 0.65 -3.05 -26.83
CA ARG A 126 1.56 -2.96 -25.68
C ARG A 126 1.83 -1.52 -25.28
N THR A 127 2.21 -0.67 -26.24
CA THR A 127 2.46 0.76 -25.97
C THR A 127 1.21 1.46 -25.43
N ARG A 128 0.01 1.15 -25.96
CA ARG A 128 -1.23 1.72 -25.42
C ARG A 128 -1.47 1.25 -23.99
N CYS A 129 -1.37 -0.04 -23.68
CA CYS A 129 -1.52 -0.58 -22.33
C CYS A 129 -0.52 0.07 -21.36
N GLU A 130 0.76 0.16 -21.73
CA GLU A 130 1.81 0.81 -20.92
C GLU A 130 1.52 2.29 -20.65
N SER A 131 0.92 2.99 -21.62
CA SER A 131 0.58 4.41 -21.46
C SER A 131 -0.56 4.67 -20.48
N VAL A 132 -1.49 3.72 -20.32
CA VAL A 132 -2.72 3.90 -19.51
C VAL A 132 -2.70 3.17 -18.17
N ILE A 133 -1.89 2.10 -18.05
CA ILE A 133 -1.91 1.18 -16.89
C ILE A 133 -1.80 1.91 -15.55
N ARG A 134 -0.94 2.93 -15.46
CA ARG A 134 -0.79 3.70 -14.21
C ARG A 134 -2.09 4.40 -13.83
N SER A 135 -2.69 5.14 -14.76
CA SER A 135 -3.92 5.90 -14.50
C SER A 135 -5.06 4.96 -14.10
N ILE A 136 -5.23 3.85 -14.82
CA ILE A 136 -6.31 2.91 -14.53
C ILE A 136 -6.08 2.15 -13.23
N ASN A 137 -4.84 1.82 -12.88
CA ASN A 137 -4.52 1.24 -11.59
C ASN A 137 -4.83 2.18 -10.41
N GLU A 138 -4.71 3.50 -10.59
CA GLU A 138 -5.17 4.48 -9.60
C GLU A 138 -6.71 4.55 -9.51
N VAL A 139 -7.40 4.50 -10.66
CA VAL A 139 -8.87 4.44 -10.72
C VAL A 139 -9.42 3.23 -9.97
N LEU A 140 -8.86 2.05 -10.24
CA LEU A 140 -9.30 0.80 -9.62
C LEU A 140 -9.06 0.79 -8.10
N ALA A 141 -7.90 1.29 -7.66
CA ALA A 141 -7.59 1.44 -6.25
C ALA A 141 -8.53 2.43 -5.54
N ASP A 142 -8.84 3.57 -6.18
CA ASP A 142 -9.79 4.55 -5.67
C ASP A 142 -11.21 3.98 -5.56
N ARG A 143 -11.69 3.28 -6.60
CA ARG A 143 -13.00 2.62 -6.58
C ARG A 143 -13.09 1.54 -5.50
N TYR A 144 -12.03 0.75 -5.34
CA TYR A 144 -11.95 -0.22 -4.26
C TYR A 144 -12.03 0.48 -2.91
N ALA A 145 -11.22 1.51 -2.67
CA ALA A 145 -11.23 2.28 -1.42
C ALA A 145 -12.61 2.84 -1.09
N TRP A 146 -13.27 3.44 -2.09
CA TRP A 146 -14.63 3.97 -1.96
C TRP A 146 -15.63 2.90 -1.53
N SER A 147 -15.60 1.73 -2.17
CA SER A 147 -16.48 0.60 -1.84
C SER A 147 -16.30 0.09 -0.40
N GLN A 148 -15.13 0.28 0.20
CA GLN A 148 -14.84 -0.13 1.57
C GLN A 148 -15.33 0.90 2.59
N ILE A 149 -15.15 2.20 2.32
CA ILE A 149 -15.50 3.24 3.29
C ILE A 149 -16.97 3.68 3.21
N ARG A 150 -17.59 3.60 2.02
CA ARG A 150 -18.98 3.99 1.77
C ARG A 150 -19.69 2.94 0.92
N PRO A 151 -19.93 1.75 1.48
CA PRO A 151 -20.50 0.63 0.73
C PRO A 151 -21.89 0.97 0.18
N GLY A 152 -22.08 0.79 -1.13
CA GLY A 152 -23.34 1.04 -1.83
C GLY A 152 -23.58 2.48 -2.25
N GLU A 153 -22.73 3.43 -1.85
CA GLU A 153 -22.81 4.81 -2.34
C GLU A 153 -22.24 4.93 -3.77
N PRO A 154 -22.84 5.75 -4.63
CA PRO A 154 -22.28 6.02 -5.95
C PRO A 154 -20.89 6.65 -5.83
N VAL A 155 -20.00 6.31 -6.76
CA VAL A 155 -18.65 6.87 -6.81
C VAL A 155 -18.73 8.37 -7.09
N PRO A 156 -18.17 9.24 -6.24
CA PRO A 156 -18.20 10.69 -6.44
C PRO A 156 -17.16 11.07 -7.47
N LEU A 157 -17.60 11.38 -8.68
CA LEU A 157 -16.71 11.75 -9.79
C LEU A 157 -16.28 13.21 -9.69
N CYS A 158 -14.99 13.48 -9.91
CA CYS A 158 -14.49 14.83 -10.17
C CYS A 158 -14.85 15.27 -11.60
N GLU A 159 -14.69 16.55 -11.94
CA GLU A 159 -15.02 17.05 -13.29
C GLU A 159 -14.26 16.33 -14.41
N LEU A 160 -12.98 16.01 -14.19
CA LEU A 160 -12.18 15.22 -15.12
C LEU A 160 -12.75 13.80 -15.26
N GLY A 161 -13.05 13.15 -14.13
CA GLY A 161 -13.65 11.82 -14.09
C GLY A 161 -14.96 11.76 -14.87
N LYS A 162 -15.83 12.77 -14.72
CA LYS A 162 -17.08 12.89 -15.48
C LYS A 162 -16.84 12.95 -16.99
N SER A 163 -15.85 13.74 -17.43
CA SER A 163 -15.54 13.90 -18.86
C SER A 163 -14.88 12.69 -19.51
N LEU A 164 -14.19 11.85 -18.73
CA LEU A 164 -13.39 10.73 -19.24
C LEU A 164 -14.00 9.35 -18.98
N GLN A 165 -15.24 9.25 -18.50
CA GLN A 165 -15.84 7.96 -18.12
C GLN A 165 -15.78 6.91 -19.23
N GLU A 166 -16.10 7.32 -20.47
CA GLU A 166 -16.07 6.42 -21.63
C GLU A 166 -14.64 5.97 -21.98
N GLU A 167 -13.65 6.87 -21.88
CA GLU A 167 -12.24 6.54 -22.11
C GLU A 167 -11.71 5.60 -21.03
N VAL A 168 -11.99 5.87 -19.76
CA VAL A 168 -11.61 4.99 -18.63
C VAL A 168 -12.22 3.61 -18.81
N ALA A 169 -13.49 3.51 -19.20
CA ALA A 169 -14.15 2.24 -19.46
C ALA A 169 -13.51 1.50 -20.65
N ALA A 170 -13.18 2.21 -21.73
CA ALA A 170 -12.52 1.64 -22.89
C ALA A 170 -11.10 1.14 -22.57
N ASP A 171 -10.33 1.89 -21.78
CA ASP A 171 -8.98 1.51 -21.37
C ASP A 171 -8.99 0.31 -20.40
N ILE A 172 -9.96 0.23 -19.47
CA ILE A 172 -10.17 -0.97 -18.66
C ILE A 172 -10.46 -2.17 -19.57
N ALA A 173 -11.35 -2.02 -20.55
CA ALA A 173 -11.72 -3.10 -21.46
C ALA A 173 -10.53 -3.55 -22.34
N LEU A 174 -9.71 -2.59 -22.81
CA LEU A 174 -8.48 -2.88 -23.54
C LEU A 174 -7.53 -3.74 -22.70
N MET A 175 -7.28 -3.33 -21.45
CA MET A 175 -6.37 -4.06 -20.58
C MET A 175 -6.93 -5.41 -20.16
N ASP A 176 -8.22 -5.52 -19.82
CA ASP A 176 -8.84 -6.81 -19.48
C ASP A 176 -8.75 -7.80 -20.67
N LYS A 177 -8.79 -7.31 -21.91
CA LYS A 177 -8.62 -8.12 -23.12
C LYS A 177 -7.19 -8.64 -23.31
N HIS A 178 -6.18 -7.81 -23.10
CA HIS A 178 -4.80 -8.11 -23.46
C HIS A 178 -3.89 -8.51 -22.30
N MET A 179 -4.29 -8.20 -21.07
CA MET A 179 -3.57 -8.49 -19.84
C MET A 179 -4.56 -8.73 -18.68
N PRO A 180 -5.39 -9.78 -18.76
CA PRO A 180 -6.49 -10.00 -17.82
C PRO A 180 -5.98 -10.08 -16.37
N ARG A 181 -6.66 -9.34 -15.48
CA ARG A 181 -6.34 -9.32 -14.05
C ARG A 181 -6.58 -10.68 -13.43
N VAL A 182 -5.57 -11.18 -12.72
CA VAL A 182 -5.75 -12.35 -11.87
C VAL A 182 -6.24 -11.89 -10.51
N ARG A 183 -7.56 -11.84 -10.32
CA ARG A 183 -8.20 -11.56 -9.01
C ARG A 183 -7.99 -12.73 -8.06
N ARG A 184 -6.77 -12.89 -7.54
CA ARG A 184 -6.48 -13.85 -6.47
C ARG A 184 -6.85 -13.22 -5.15
N GLN A 185 -7.62 -13.92 -4.33
CA GLN A 185 -7.68 -13.58 -2.92
C GLN A 185 -6.27 -13.76 -2.34
N PRO A 186 -5.62 -12.68 -1.85
CA PRO A 186 -4.33 -12.83 -1.22
C PRO A 186 -4.43 -13.80 -0.05
N ARG A 187 -3.40 -14.63 0.15
CA ARG A 187 -3.32 -15.43 1.37
C ARG A 187 -3.12 -14.48 2.54
N ALA A 188 -4.11 -14.41 3.43
CA ALA A 188 -4.01 -13.60 4.63
C ALA A 188 -2.78 -14.00 5.47
N LEU A 189 -2.09 -13.00 6.01
CA LEU A 189 -1.07 -13.19 7.02
C LEU A 189 -1.75 -13.48 8.37
N PRO A 190 -1.11 -14.27 9.26
CA PRO A 190 -1.59 -14.48 10.62
C PRO A 190 -1.92 -13.17 11.35
N ALA A 191 -3.16 -13.09 11.84
CA ALA A 191 -3.63 -11.98 12.64
C ALA A 191 -2.93 -11.94 14.01
N GLY A 192 -2.74 -10.75 14.56
CA GLY A 192 -2.18 -10.58 15.90
C GLY A 192 -1.14 -9.48 16.00
N ARG A 193 -1.22 -8.72 17.08
CA ARG A 193 -0.50 -7.46 17.30
C ARG A 193 1.03 -7.54 17.10
N TYR A 194 1.65 -8.66 17.45
CA TYR A 194 3.10 -8.85 17.41
C TYR A 194 3.55 -9.73 16.23
N LEU A 195 2.61 -10.17 15.40
CA LEU A 195 2.89 -11.06 14.28
C LEU A 195 3.06 -10.27 12.98
N HIS A 196 3.95 -10.77 12.11
CA HIS A 196 4.17 -10.26 10.76
C HIS A 196 4.47 -8.75 10.72
N ILE A 197 5.48 -8.35 11.49
CA ILE A 197 5.89 -6.95 11.61
C ILE A 197 7.08 -6.69 10.69
N PRO A 198 7.01 -5.70 9.77
CA PRO A 198 8.17 -5.33 8.95
C PRO A 198 9.36 -4.93 9.81
N GLU A 199 10.56 -5.37 9.46
CA GLU A 199 11.79 -5.05 10.22
C GLU A 199 11.97 -3.53 10.40
N VAL A 200 11.53 -2.73 9.44
CA VAL A 200 11.58 -1.25 9.48
C VAL A 200 10.87 -0.69 10.72
N MET A 201 9.85 -1.39 11.23
CA MET A 201 9.10 -0.98 12.42
C MET A 201 9.86 -1.21 13.73
N LEU A 202 10.98 -1.93 13.69
CA LEU A 202 11.83 -2.21 14.86
C LEU A 202 13.04 -1.26 14.95
N LYS A 203 13.30 -0.48 13.89
CA LYS A 203 14.50 0.36 13.76
C LYS A 203 14.52 1.59 14.67
N THR A 204 13.36 2.10 15.07
CA THR A 204 13.26 3.31 15.89
C THR A 204 12.29 3.12 17.04
N ASP A 205 12.52 3.80 18.16
CA ASP A 205 11.63 3.72 19.33
C ASP A 205 10.23 4.25 19.00
N LEU A 206 10.14 5.24 18.10
CA LEU A 206 8.87 5.75 17.60
C LEU A 206 8.05 4.65 16.95
N HIS A 207 8.62 3.91 15.99
CA HIS A 207 7.93 2.81 15.31
C HIS A 207 7.58 1.67 16.27
N VAL A 208 8.51 1.28 17.15
CA VAL A 208 8.25 0.24 18.16
C VAL A 208 7.07 0.64 19.05
N SER A 209 6.93 1.92 19.38
CA SER A 209 5.81 2.42 20.20
C SER A 209 4.43 2.21 19.54
N PHE A 210 4.35 2.13 18.21
CA PHE A 210 3.11 1.82 17.48
C PHE A 210 2.74 0.34 17.63
N ILE A 211 3.73 -0.55 17.65
CA ILE A 211 3.54 -1.98 17.90
C ILE A 211 3.10 -2.18 19.37
N GLY A 212 3.96 -1.86 20.34
CA GLY A 212 3.66 -2.04 21.76
C GLY A 212 4.83 -2.39 22.65
N THR A 213 4.57 -2.46 23.95
CA THR A 213 5.53 -2.82 25.00
C THR A 213 5.88 -4.31 25.07
N GLY A 214 5.16 -5.15 24.31
CA GLY A 214 5.41 -6.60 24.26
C GLY A 214 6.41 -7.02 23.19
N VAL A 215 7.13 -6.07 22.59
CA VAL A 215 8.21 -6.35 21.64
C VAL A 215 9.46 -6.75 22.43
N SER A 216 10.04 -7.90 22.11
CA SER A 216 11.27 -8.36 22.75
C SER A 216 12.44 -7.40 22.48
N SER A 217 13.26 -7.15 23.50
CA SER A 217 14.51 -6.38 23.34
C SER A 217 15.45 -7.03 22.34
N ALA A 218 15.51 -8.37 22.30
CA ALA A 218 16.29 -9.12 21.32
C ALA A 218 15.83 -8.82 19.88
N ALA A 219 14.52 -8.62 19.67
CA ALA A 219 13.97 -8.23 18.38
C ALA A 219 14.48 -6.87 17.91
N ILE A 220 14.44 -5.90 18.82
CA ILE A 220 14.86 -4.52 18.59
C ILE A 220 16.36 -4.46 18.32
N GLU A 221 17.16 -5.11 19.17
CA GLU A 221 18.61 -5.16 19.01
C GLU A 221 19.01 -5.77 17.67
N ARG A 222 18.42 -6.91 17.30
CA ARG A 222 18.74 -7.60 16.04
C ARG A 222 18.42 -6.74 14.83
N ALA A 223 17.26 -6.07 14.80
CA ALA A 223 16.86 -5.22 13.68
C ALA A 223 17.72 -3.94 13.55
N ARG A 224 18.31 -3.46 14.64
CA ARG A 224 19.18 -2.27 14.67
C ARG A 224 20.66 -2.59 14.45
N ARG A 225 21.07 -3.85 14.56
CA ARG A 225 22.46 -4.25 14.29
C ARG A 225 22.81 -3.94 12.83
N PRO A 226 23.96 -3.27 12.58
CA PRO A 226 24.46 -3.10 11.23
C PRO A 226 24.62 -4.45 10.55
N ARG A 227 24.00 -4.63 9.38
CA ARG A 227 24.26 -5.81 8.56
C ARG A 227 25.65 -5.67 7.97
N THR A 228 26.61 -6.37 8.55
CA THR A 228 27.88 -6.63 7.88
C THR A 228 27.60 -7.61 6.74
N TYR A 229 27.29 -7.07 5.56
CA TYR A 229 27.36 -7.85 4.34
C TYR A 229 28.81 -8.25 4.15
N ARG A 230 29.15 -9.45 4.60
CA ARG A 230 30.42 -10.08 4.25
C ARG A 230 30.30 -10.33 2.74
N ARG A 231 30.85 -9.42 1.94
CA ARG A 231 30.97 -9.58 0.50
C ARG A 231 31.74 -10.88 0.32
N ASP A 232 31.05 -11.94 -0.08
CA ASP A 232 31.69 -13.22 -0.34
C ASP A 232 32.57 -12.99 -1.56
N SER A 233 33.87 -12.78 -1.33
CA SER A 233 34.86 -12.46 -2.36
C SER A 233 35.20 -13.66 -3.24
N ARG A 234 34.37 -14.71 -3.19
CA ARG A 234 34.36 -15.81 -4.16
C ARG A 234 33.64 -15.37 -5.45
N SER A 235 34.07 -14.25 -6.01
CA SER A 235 33.99 -14.06 -7.46
C SER A 235 34.82 -15.19 -8.08
N ARG A 236 34.14 -16.24 -8.54
CA ARG A 236 34.72 -17.21 -9.47
C ARG A 236 35.23 -16.39 -10.66
N ALA A 237 36.54 -16.41 -10.86
CA ALA A 237 37.12 -16.03 -12.14
C ALA A 237 36.47 -16.91 -13.21
N TYR A 238 35.76 -16.29 -14.14
CA TYR A 238 35.41 -16.83 -15.45
C TYR A 238 35.73 -15.76 -16.47
#